data_AF-A0A972L450-F1
#
_entry.id   AF-A0A972L450-F1
#
_cell.length_a   1.000
_cell.length_b   1.000
_cell.length_c   1.000
_cell.angle_alpha   90.00
_cell.angle_beta   90.00
_cell.angle_gamma   90.00
#
_symmetry.space_group_name_H-M   'P 1'
#
loop_
_entity.id
_entity.type
_entity.pdbx_description
1 polymer ?
#
loop_
_entity_poly.entity_id
_entity_poly.type
_entity_poly.pdbx_seq_one_letter_code
_entity_poly.pdbx_strand_id
1 'polypeptide(L)'
;MLSDRQQQIIEESINIIDKKGIQGLTIKNLSKAIGISEPGIYRHFGSKTEILLSILNNFKEMAIMLSGLMDDFQGTAVEKIEFLFTRMLAVFSESPSMVSVIFSEEIFKNEESLKIKITEVLNTHGKTIDTIIQKGQDEKNVRGDIDRETLVLIIMGSLRMLVKRWDLSNHSFNLETEGKKLIAGLNKILA
;
A
#
# COMPACT_ATOMS: atom_id res chain seq x y z
N MET A 1 7.46 13.35 15.54
CA MET A 1 6.54 12.24 15.87
C MET A 1 5.14 12.81 15.96
N LEU A 2 4.13 12.05 15.52
CA LEU A 2 2.73 12.46 15.65
C LEU A 2 2.32 12.39 17.13
N SER A 3 1.49 13.33 17.58
CA SER A 3 0.84 13.25 18.90
C SER A 3 -0.25 12.18 18.89
N ASP A 4 -0.65 11.68 20.07
CA ASP A 4 -1.76 10.73 20.24
C ASP A 4 -3.04 11.23 19.55
N ARG A 5 -3.29 12.55 19.61
CA ARG A 5 -4.44 13.15 18.95
C ARG A 5 -4.32 13.13 17.43
N GLN A 6 -3.12 13.36 16.89
CA GLN A 6 -2.89 13.24 15.44
C GLN A 6 -3.03 11.80 14.96
N GLN A 7 -2.57 10.81 15.76
CA GLN A 7 -2.78 9.39 15.47
C GLN A 7 -4.27 9.04 15.45
N GLN A 8 -5.01 9.44 16.47
CA GLN A 8 -6.47 9.23 16.51
C GLN A 8 -7.19 9.88 15.31
N ILE A 9 -6.77 11.08 14.91
CA ILE A 9 -7.32 11.74 13.72
C ILE A 9 -7.04 10.94 12.45
N ILE A 10 -5.83 10.41 12.31
CA ILE A 10 -5.43 9.58 11.17
C ILE A 10 -6.25 8.28 11.13
N GLU A 11 -6.35 7.56 12.25
CA GLU A 11 -7.11 6.32 12.37
C GLU A 11 -8.59 6.53 12.02
N GLU A 12 -9.22 7.56 12.59
CA GLU A 12 -10.62 7.82 12.31
C GLU A 12 -10.85 8.33 10.88
N SER A 13 -9.86 9.03 10.30
CA SER A 13 -9.90 9.41 8.90
C SER A 13 -9.90 8.19 7.99
N ILE A 14 -9.04 7.21 8.27
CA ILE A 14 -8.98 5.93 7.54
C ILE A 14 -10.32 5.18 7.66
N ASN A 15 -10.92 5.13 8.86
CA ASN A 15 -12.24 4.52 9.08
C ASN A 15 -13.37 5.21 8.29
N ILE A 16 -13.35 6.54 8.20
CA ILE A 16 -14.33 7.29 7.41
C ILE A 16 -14.15 7.01 5.93
N ILE A 17 -12.91 6.96 5.44
CA ILE A 17 -12.60 6.68 4.03
C ILE A 17 -13.10 5.30 3.65
N ASP A 18 -12.92 4.30 4.51
CA ASP A 18 -13.41 2.94 4.30
C ASP A 18 -14.94 2.89 4.14
N LYS A 19 -15.66 3.52 5.07
CA LYS A 19 -17.14 3.43 5.11
C LYS A 19 -17.83 4.32 4.08
N LYS A 20 -17.23 5.44 3.70
CA LYS A 20 -17.89 6.52 2.94
C LYS A 20 -17.12 6.96 1.71
N GLY A 21 -16.03 6.26 1.38
CA GLY A 21 -15.06 6.70 0.40
C GLY A 21 -14.29 7.94 0.85
N ILE A 22 -13.25 8.29 0.09
CA ILE A 22 -12.41 9.45 0.41
C ILE A 22 -13.15 10.80 0.32
N GLN A 23 -14.26 10.86 -0.44
CA GLN A 23 -15.15 12.03 -0.46
C GLN A 23 -15.88 12.22 0.87
N GLY A 24 -16.17 11.11 1.58
CA GLY A 24 -16.76 11.12 2.91
C GLY A 24 -15.86 11.71 3.99
N LEU A 25 -14.54 11.76 3.77
CA LEU A 25 -13.61 12.45 4.65
C LEU A 25 -13.81 13.97 4.54
N THR A 26 -14.55 14.53 5.48
CA THR A 26 -14.72 15.99 5.66
C THR A 26 -14.37 16.34 7.09
N ILE A 27 -13.88 17.55 7.34
CA ILE A 27 -13.55 17.99 8.70
C ILE A 27 -14.78 17.91 9.62
N LYS A 28 -15.97 18.19 9.09
CA LYS A 28 -17.25 18.01 9.78
C LYS A 28 -17.56 16.56 10.16
N ASN A 29 -17.32 15.60 9.27
CA ASN A 29 -17.55 14.19 9.58
C ASN A 29 -16.53 13.67 10.60
N LEU A 30 -15.27 14.08 10.44
CA LEU A 30 -14.17 13.72 11.31
C LEU A 30 -14.35 14.28 12.72
N SER A 31 -14.72 15.57 12.84
CA SER A 31 -14.97 16.23 14.12
C SER A 31 -16.10 15.53 14.90
N LYS A 32 -17.19 15.16 14.21
CA LYS A 32 -18.28 14.37 14.77
C LYS A 32 -17.85 12.98 15.22
N ALA A 33 -17.03 12.29 14.42
CA ALA A 33 -16.59 10.94 14.72
C ALA A 33 -15.66 10.89 15.95
N ILE A 34 -14.79 11.89 16.09
CA ILE A 34 -13.82 11.99 17.20
C ILE A 34 -14.44 12.64 18.45
N GLY A 35 -15.56 13.36 18.29
CA GLY A 35 -16.22 14.07 19.40
C GLY A 35 -15.53 15.38 19.78
N ILE A 36 -14.95 16.09 18.81
CA ILE A 36 -14.33 17.40 19.02
C ILE A 36 -14.87 18.43 18.01
N SER A 37 -14.58 19.71 18.20
CA SER A 37 -14.98 20.76 17.26
C SER A 37 -14.10 20.77 16.01
N GLU A 38 -14.60 21.30 14.89
CA GLU A 38 -13.79 21.48 13.67
C GLU A 38 -12.52 22.31 13.91
N PRO A 39 -12.56 23.45 14.65
CA PRO A 39 -11.35 24.15 15.06
C PRO A 39 -10.38 23.28 15.89
N GLY A 40 -10.89 22.30 16.64
CA GLY A 40 -10.06 21.33 17.35
C GLY A 40 -9.24 20.45 16.41
N ILE A 41 -9.82 20.02 15.28
CA ILE A 41 -9.10 19.29 14.23
C ILE A 41 -8.04 20.20 13.60
N TYR A 42 -8.40 21.45 13.29
CA TYR A 42 -7.49 22.42 12.67
C TYR A 42 -6.26 22.77 13.51
N ARG A 43 -6.29 22.54 14.83
CA ARG A 43 -5.08 22.68 15.69
C ARG A 43 -4.03 21.59 15.44
N HIS A 44 -4.43 20.45 14.89
CA HIS A 44 -3.57 19.30 14.67
C HIS A 44 -3.19 19.11 13.20
N PHE A 45 -4.09 19.49 12.29
CA PHE A 45 -3.89 19.48 10.84
C PHE A 45 -4.57 20.68 10.21
N GLY A 46 -3.81 21.50 9.48
CA GLY A 46 -4.30 22.69 8.81
C GLY A 46 -5.26 22.41 7.64
N SER A 47 -5.31 21.18 7.12
CA SER A 47 -6.24 20.81 6.05
C SER A 47 -6.53 19.31 5.97
N LYS A 48 -7.59 18.94 5.21
CA LYS A 48 -7.83 17.55 4.79
C LYS A 48 -6.63 16.97 4.03
N THR A 49 -6.01 17.77 3.18
CA THR A 49 -4.81 17.37 2.41
C THR A 49 -3.66 17.01 3.33
N GLU A 50 -3.44 17.77 4.41
CA GLU A 50 -2.40 17.46 5.39
C GLU A 50 -2.65 16.14 6.12
N ILE A 51 -3.90 15.85 6.49
CA ILE A 51 -4.29 14.55 7.08
C ILE A 51 -3.97 13.41 6.11
N LEU A 52 -4.36 13.55 4.83
CA LEU A 52 -4.09 12.55 3.79
C LEU A 52 -2.59 12.38 3.54
N LEU A 53 -1.81 13.46 3.54
CA LEU A 53 -0.36 13.41 3.44
C LEU A 53 0.25 12.63 4.62
N SER A 54 -0.25 12.83 5.85
CA SER A 54 0.20 12.06 7.01
C SER A 54 -0.14 10.58 6.90
N ILE A 55 -1.34 10.23 6.40
CA ILE A 55 -1.70 8.83 6.11
C ILE A 55 -0.72 8.22 5.09
N LEU A 56 -0.49 8.91 3.97
CA LEU A 56 0.40 8.40 2.91
C LEU A 56 1.88 8.34 3.36
N ASN A 57 2.31 9.25 4.25
CA ASN A 57 3.64 9.17 4.87
C ASN A 57 3.74 7.89 5.72
N ASN A 58 2.73 7.55 6.53
CA ASN A 58 2.74 6.29 7.28
C ASN A 58 2.83 5.07 6.33
N PHE A 59 2.15 5.12 5.18
CA PHE A 59 2.23 4.05 4.18
C PHE A 59 3.63 3.93 3.57
N LYS A 60 4.28 5.08 3.30
CA LYS A 60 5.67 5.11 2.83
C LYS A 60 6.62 4.51 3.86
N GLU A 61 6.48 4.87 5.14
CA GLU A 61 7.30 4.29 6.20
C GLU A 61 7.09 2.78 6.32
N MET A 62 5.86 2.29 6.21
CA MET A 62 5.58 0.84 6.14
C MET A 62 6.25 0.17 4.94
N ALA A 63 6.23 0.81 3.77
CA ALA A 63 6.92 0.29 2.59
C ALA A 63 8.45 0.23 2.78
N ILE A 64 9.04 1.24 3.43
CA ILE A 64 10.48 1.28 3.76
C ILE A 64 10.82 0.19 4.76
N MET A 65 10.05 0.04 5.84
CA MET A 65 10.27 -1.01 6.83
C MET A 65 10.22 -2.39 6.19
N LEU A 66 9.22 -2.63 5.33
CA LEU A 66 9.09 -3.90 4.62
C LEU A 66 10.25 -4.15 3.65
N SER A 67 10.76 -3.10 2.99
CA SER A 67 11.98 -3.19 2.18
C SER A 67 13.19 -3.57 3.01
N GLY A 68 13.38 -2.96 4.18
CA GLY A 68 14.51 -3.26 5.07
C GLY A 68 14.50 -4.72 5.55
N LEU A 69 13.32 -5.31 5.77
CA LEU A 69 13.22 -6.75 6.09
C LEU A 69 13.78 -7.65 4.97
N MET A 70 13.78 -7.20 3.72
CA MET A 70 14.28 -7.96 2.56
C MET A 70 15.79 -7.93 2.42
N ASP A 71 16.45 -6.95 3.04
CA ASP A 71 17.91 -6.84 3.07
C ASP A 71 18.52 -7.96 3.94
N ASP A 72 17.88 -8.28 5.07
CA ASP A 72 18.34 -9.33 6.00
C ASP A 72 17.82 -10.73 5.63
N PHE A 73 16.72 -10.82 4.88
CA PHE A 73 16.13 -12.10 4.49
C PHE A 73 17.10 -12.92 3.61
N GLN A 74 17.42 -14.14 4.05
CA GLN A 74 18.22 -15.10 3.29
C GLN A 74 17.30 -16.04 2.51
N GLY A 75 17.48 -16.07 1.19
CA GLY A 75 16.69 -16.91 0.29
C GLY A 75 16.76 -16.43 -1.15
N THR A 76 16.25 -17.26 -2.05
CA THR A 76 16.10 -16.96 -3.48
C THR A 76 15.18 -15.77 -3.71
N ALA A 77 15.28 -15.14 -4.88
CA ALA A 77 14.38 -14.05 -5.26
C ALA A 77 12.90 -14.47 -5.19
N VAL A 78 12.58 -15.71 -5.57
CA VAL A 78 11.24 -16.27 -5.50
C VAL A 78 10.72 -16.32 -4.06
N GLU A 79 11.52 -16.84 -3.12
CA GLU A 79 11.14 -16.89 -1.70
C GLU A 79 10.96 -15.49 -1.09
N LYS A 80 11.80 -14.53 -1.50
CA LYS A 80 11.66 -13.12 -1.08
C LYS A 80 10.37 -12.50 -1.59
N ILE A 81 10.02 -12.71 -2.85
CA ILE A 81 8.75 -12.21 -3.42
C ILE A 81 7.55 -12.86 -2.73
N GLU A 82 7.59 -14.17 -2.48
CA GLU A 82 6.54 -14.88 -1.76
C GLU A 82 6.34 -14.33 -0.34
N PHE A 83 7.43 -14.14 0.41
CA PHE A 83 7.37 -13.54 1.75
C PHE A 83 6.81 -12.11 1.69
N LEU A 84 7.36 -11.27 0.81
CA LEU A 84 6.93 -9.88 0.63
C LEU A 84 5.44 -9.80 0.35
N PHE A 85 4.95 -10.58 -0.61
CA PHE A 85 3.55 -10.57 -1.02
C PHE A 85 2.64 -11.10 0.06
N THR A 86 3.03 -12.18 0.75
CA THR A 86 2.27 -12.72 1.88
C THR A 86 2.07 -11.66 2.97
N ARG A 87 3.13 -10.91 3.31
CA ARG A 87 3.05 -9.82 4.29
C ARG A 87 2.15 -8.66 3.81
N MET A 88 2.26 -8.26 2.54
CA MET A 88 1.40 -7.20 2.00
C MET A 88 -0.07 -7.61 1.98
N LEU A 89 -0.38 -8.84 1.57
CA LEU A 89 -1.75 -9.38 1.53
C LEU A 89 -2.37 -9.49 2.92
N ALA A 90 -1.58 -9.89 3.93
CA ALA A 90 -2.03 -9.91 5.32
C ALA A 90 -2.38 -8.49 5.81
N VAL A 91 -1.51 -7.50 5.55
CA VAL A 91 -1.79 -6.09 5.91
C VAL A 91 -3.07 -5.58 5.24
N PHE A 92 -3.28 -5.85 3.95
CA PHE A 92 -4.52 -5.44 3.28
C PHE A 92 -5.77 -6.15 3.80
N SER A 93 -5.63 -7.43 4.18
CA SER A 93 -6.75 -8.20 4.74
C SER A 93 -7.12 -7.71 6.15
N GLU A 94 -6.13 -7.36 6.97
CA GLU A 94 -6.31 -6.82 8.33
C GLU A 94 -6.77 -5.36 8.31
N SER A 95 -6.39 -4.59 7.29
CA SER A 95 -6.72 -3.17 7.14
C SER A 95 -7.31 -2.85 5.76
N PRO A 96 -8.55 -3.30 5.44
CA PRO A 96 -9.19 -3.06 4.14
C PRO A 96 -9.31 -1.56 3.79
N SER A 97 -9.46 -0.73 4.83
CA SER A 97 -9.51 0.73 4.76
C SER A 97 -8.29 1.35 4.09
N MET A 98 -7.11 0.74 4.22
CA MET A 98 -5.89 1.18 3.53
C MET A 98 -6.00 1.04 2.01
N VAL A 99 -6.70 0.00 1.53
CA VAL A 99 -6.92 -0.23 0.10
C VAL A 99 -7.71 0.93 -0.51
N SER A 100 -8.77 1.38 0.18
CA SER A 100 -9.55 2.53 -0.26
C SER A 100 -8.70 3.79 -0.43
N VAL A 101 -7.72 4.03 0.45
CA VAL A 101 -6.81 5.19 0.34
C VAL A 101 -5.81 5.02 -0.82
N ILE A 102 -5.14 3.87 -0.91
CA ILE A 102 -4.10 3.62 -1.92
C ILE A 102 -4.67 3.72 -3.34
N PHE A 103 -5.89 3.22 -3.54
CA PHE A 103 -6.54 3.23 -4.86
C PHE A 103 -7.40 4.48 -5.11
N SER A 104 -7.30 5.52 -4.27
CA SER A 104 -7.96 6.82 -4.47
C SER A 104 -7.18 7.77 -5.40
N GLU A 105 -6.27 7.25 -6.23
CA GLU A 105 -5.38 8.04 -7.10
C GLU A 105 -6.13 9.01 -8.02
N GLU A 106 -7.33 8.66 -8.49
CA GLU A 106 -8.14 9.56 -9.30
C GLU A 106 -8.54 10.84 -8.58
N ILE A 107 -8.72 10.76 -7.26
CA ILE A 107 -9.11 11.89 -6.43
C ILE A 107 -7.87 12.73 -6.08
N PHE A 108 -6.68 12.12 -6.08
CA PHE A 108 -5.42 12.83 -5.94
C PHE A 108 -4.98 13.55 -7.22
N LYS A 109 -5.59 13.30 -8.39
CA LYS A 109 -5.21 13.93 -9.67
C LYS A 109 -5.20 15.46 -9.62
N ASN A 110 -6.03 16.06 -8.76
CA ASN A 110 -6.12 17.51 -8.62
C ASN A 110 -5.26 18.08 -7.47
N GLU A 111 -4.54 17.23 -6.73
CA GLU A 111 -3.73 17.58 -5.56
C GLU A 111 -2.30 17.04 -5.76
N GLU A 112 -1.44 17.82 -6.39
CA GLU A 112 -0.09 17.39 -6.81
C GLU A 112 0.74 16.80 -5.66
N SER A 113 0.61 17.36 -4.45
CA SER A 113 1.30 16.86 -3.25
C SER A 113 0.91 15.42 -2.89
N LEU A 114 -0.38 15.06 -3.00
CA LEU A 114 -0.88 13.72 -2.74
C LEU A 114 -0.43 12.75 -3.82
N LYS A 115 -0.48 13.20 -5.09
CA LYS A 115 0.01 12.42 -6.25
C LYS A 115 1.49 12.07 -6.14
N ILE A 116 2.34 13.06 -5.80
CA ILE A 116 3.76 12.82 -5.55
C ILE A 116 3.91 11.80 -4.43
N LYS A 117 3.18 11.96 -3.32
CA LYS A 117 3.32 11.09 -2.16
C LYS A 117 2.89 9.65 -2.42
N ILE A 118 1.77 9.41 -3.09
CA ILE A 118 1.37 8.05 -3.45
C ILE A 118 2.37 7.42 -4.42
N THR A 119 2.90 8.21 -5.37
CA THR A 119 3.94 7.75 -6.30
C THR A 119 5.22 7.35 -5.57
N GLU A 120 5.62 8.06 -4.51
CA GLU A 120 6.74 7.65 -3.65
C GLU A 120 6.50 6.27 -3.03
N VAL A 121 5.28 5.99 -2.53
CA VAL A 121 4.93 4.68 -1.96
C VAL A 121 5.07 3.58 -3.02
N LEU A 122 4.52 3.81 -4.21
CA LEU A 122 4.60 2.86 -5.33
C LEU A 122 6.04 2.61 -5.77
N ASN A 123 6.84 3.69 -5.88
CA ASN A 123 8.23 3.60 -6.28
C ASN A 123 9.09 2.87 -5.24
N THR A 124 8.80 3.03 -3.94
CA THR A 124 9.49 2.26 -2.89
C THR A 124 9.25 0.77 -3.09
N HIS A 125 8.00 0.33 -3.23
CA HIS A 125 7.70 -1.08 -3.49
C HIS A 125 8.32 -1.58 -4.81
N GLY A 126 8.22 -0.80 -5.88
CA GLY A 126 8.81 -1.14 -7.18
C GLY A 126 10.32 -1.33 -7.10
N LYS A 127 11.03 -0.45 -6.39
CA LYS A 127 12.49 -0.56 -6.17
C LYS A 127 12.87 -1.79 -5.34
N THR A 128 12.09 -2.12 -4.31
CA THR A 128 12.32 -3.34 -3.52
C THR A 128 12.22 -4.58 -4.42
N ILE A 129 11.16 -4.66 -5.24
CA ILE A 129 10.96 -5.78 -6.18
C ILE A 129 12.06 -5.80 -7.24
N ASP A 130 12.40 -4.67 -7.85
CA ASP A 130 13.50 -4.55 -8.82
C ASP A 130 14.82 -5.08 -8.26
N THR A 131 15.15 -4.70 -7.03
CA THR A 131 16.38 -5.16 -6.35
C THR A 131 16.38 -6.67 -6.12
N ILE A 132 15.22 -7.25 -5.75
CA ILE A 132 15.07 -8.70 -5.58
C ILE A 132 15.25 -9.42 -6.91
N ILE A 133 14.61 -8.93 -7.98
CA ILE A 133 14.70 -9.53 -9.32
C ILE A 133 16.11 -9.40 -9.89
N GLN A 134 16.77 -8.25 -9.72
CA GLN A 134 18.14 -8.04 -10.18
C GLN A 134 19.10 -9.09 -9.57
N LYS A 135 19.11 -9.20 -8.24
CA LYS A 135 19.92 -10.22 -7.54
C LYS A 135 19.57 -11.63 -8.02
N GLY A 136 18.27 -11.87 -8.25
CA GLY A 136 17.76 -13.11 -8.82
C GLY A 136 18.35 -13.47 -10.19
N GLN A 137 18.47 -12.48 -11.08
CA GLN A 137 19.05 -12.69 -12.40
C GLN A 137 20.56 -12.88 -12.34
N ASP A 138 21.25 -12.13 -11.47
CA ASP A 138 22.70 -12.24 -11.25
C ASP A 138 23.08 -13.62 -10.71
N GLU A 139 22.29 -14.17 -9.79
CA GLU A 139 22.45 -15.50 -9.17
C GLU A 139 21.87 -16.64 -10.02
N LYS A 140 21.24 -16.34 -11.16
CA LYS A 140 20.57 -17.31 -12.07
C LYS A 140 19.45 -18.13 -11.41
N ASN A 141 18.84 -17.60 -10.37
CA ASN A 141 17.63 -18.12 -9.72
C ASN A 141 16.35 -17.38 -10.18
N VAL A 142 16.48 -16.41 -11.11
CA VAL A 142 15.40 -15.84 -11.94
C VAL A 142 15.84 -15.86 -13.39
N ARG A 143 14.91 -16.15 -14.31
CA ARG A 143 15.15 -16.15 -15.75
C ARG A 143 15.66 -14.79 -16.26
N GLY A 144 16.66 -14.81 -17.13
CA GLY A 144 17.30 -13.61 -17.70
C GLY A 144 16.81 -13.23 -19.10
N ASP A 145 15.90 -14.00 -19.70
CA ASP A 145 15.37 -13.78 -21.06
C ASP A 145 14.18 -12.79 -21.09
N ILE A 146 13.68 -12.39 -19.91
CA ILE A 146 12.70 -11.30 -19.77
C ILE A 146 13.38 -10.11 -19.12
N ASP A 147 13.16 -8.93 -19.69
CA ASP A 147 13.64 -7.67 -19.14
C ASP A 147 13.11 -7.44 -17.71
N ARG A 148 13.99 -6.93 -16.85
CA ARG A 148 13.71 -6.73 -15.43
C ARG A 148 12.54 -5.78 -15.20
N GLU A 149 12.43 -4.67 -15.94
CA GLU A 149 11.32 -3.72 -15.78
C GLU A 149 9.99 -4.39 -16.10
N THR A 150 9.98 -5.27 -17.09
CA THR A 150 8.80 -6.07 -17.46
C THR A 150 8.40 -7.04 -16.33
N LEU A 151 9.37 -7.74 -15.71
CA LEU A 151 9.09 -8.61 -14.57
C LEU A 151 8.52 -7.82 -13.38
N VAL A 152 9.12 -6.68 -13.03
CA VAL A 152 8.64 -5.80 -11.96
C VAL A 152 7.20 -5.35 -12.23
N LEU A 153 6.89 -4.95 -13.48
CA LEU A 153 5.56 -4.52 -13.87
C LEU A 153 4.52 -5.65 -13.73
N ILE A 154 4.84 -6.87 -14.18
CA ILE A 154 3.95 -8.04 -14.08
C ILE A 154 3.67 -8.38 -12.61
N ILE A 155 4.72 -8.43 -11.78
CA ILE A 155 4.63 -8.78 -10.36
C ILE A 155 3.80 -7.75 -9.61
N MET A 156 4.16 -6.47 -9.71
CA MET A 156 3.46 -5.39 -9.01
C MET A 156 2.03 -5.19 -9.53
N GLY A 157 1.84 -5.25 -10.85
CA GLY A 157 0.54 -5.08 -11.49
C GLY A 157 -0.44 -6.18 -11.11
N SER A 158 0.00 -7.43 -11.09
CA SER A 158 -0.85 -8.56 -10.72
C SER A 158 -1.26 -8.52 -9.24
N LEU A 159 -0.35 -8.16 -8.32
CA LEU A 159 -0.69 -7.95 -6.90
C LEU A 159 -1.73 -6.83 -6.73
N ARG A 160 -1.47 -5.66 -7.34
CA ARG A 160 -2.39 -4.52 -7.26
C ARG A 160 -3.77 -4.88 -7.81
N MET A 161 -3.83 -5.59 -8.93
CA MET A 161 -5.09 -6.01 -9.52
C MET A 161 -5.83 -7.01 -8.64
N LEU A 162 -5.13 -7.96 -8.00
CA LEU A 162 -5.74 -8.90 -7.06
C LEU A 162 -6.37 -8.16 -5.88
N VAL A 163 -5.62 -7.27 -5.23
CA VAL A 163 -6.10 -6.46 -4.10
C VAL A 163 -7.27 -5.58 -4.53
N LYS A 164 -7.21 -4.97 -5.72
CA LYS A 164 -8.30 -4.13 -6.20
C LYS A 164 -9.56 -4.93 -6.52
N ARG A 165 -9.43 -6.11 -7.12
CA ARG A 165 -10.57 -7.01 -7.35
C ARG A 165 -11.22 -7.46 -6.04
N TRP A 166 -10.40 -7.71 -5.02
CA TRP A 166 -10.88 -8.05 -3.69
C TRP A 166 -11.74 -6.93 -3.09
N ASP A 167 -11.22 -5.71 -3.11
CA ASP A 167 -11.92 -4.50 -2.68
C ASP A 167 -13.22 -4.26 -3.47
N LEU A 168 -13.16 -4.28 -4.81
CA LEU A 168 -14.32 -4.10 -5.68
C LEU A 168 -15.39 -5.18 -5.51
N SER A 169 -15.01 -6.35 -5.03
CA SER A 169 -15.95 -7.45 -4.75
C SER A 169 -16.63 -7.33 -3.38
N ASN A 170 -16.45 -6.21 -2.68
CA ASN A 170 -16.84 -6.05 -1.27
C ASN A 170 -16.25 -7.17 -0.39
N HIS A 171 -14.98 -7.49 -0.64
CA HIS A 171 -14.22 -8.50 0.09
C HIS A 171 -14.85 -9.91 0.06
N SER A 172 -15.58 -10.26 -1.01
CA SER A 172 -16.34 -11.51 -1.15
C SER A 172 -15.49 -12.80 -1.20
N PHE A 173 -14.17 -12.70 -1.27
CA PHE A 173 -13.25 -13.82 -1.27
C PHE A 173 -12.09 -13.60 -0.31
N ASN A 174 -11.43 -14.68 0.10
CA ASN A 174 -10.26 -14.61 0.96
C ASN A 174 -9.02 -14.16 0.16
N LEU A 175 -8.54 -12.95 0.44
CA LEU A 175 -7.44 -12.32 -0.29
C LEU A 175 -6.14 -13.11 -0.18
N GLU A 176 -5.80 -13.63 1.00
CA GLU A 176 -4.58 -14.42 1.20
C GLU A 176 -4.60 -15.74 0.42
N THR A 177 -5.74 -16.40 0.34
CA THR A 177 -5.91 -17.66 -0.40
C THR A 177 -5.73 -17.46 -1.90
N GLU A 178 -6.36 -16.42 -2.47
CA GLU A 178 -6.15 -16.05 -3.87
C GLU A 178 -4.72 -15.53 -4.12
N GLY A 179 -4.14 -14.86 -3.12
CA GLY A 179 -2.75 -14.43 -3.13
C GLY A 179 -1.75 -15.59 -3.25
N LYS A 180 -1.96 -16.69 -2.53
CA LYS A 180 -1.13 -17.90 -2.67
C LYS A 180 -1.19 -18.47 -4.09
N LYS A 181 -2.37 -18.45 -4.73
CA LYS A 181 -2.51 -18.88 -6.13
C LYS A 181 -1.74 -17.96 -7.08
N LEU A 182 -1.81 -16.64 -6.86
CA LEU A 182 -1.06 -15.66 -7.62
C LEU A 182 0.45 -15.88 -7.48
N ILE A 183 0.96 -16.02 -6.25
CA ILE A 183 2.37 -16.28 -5.95
C ILE A 183 2.83 -17.56 -6.67
N ALA A 184 2.08 -18.66 -6.57
CA ALA A 184 2.42 -19.90 -7.28
C ALA A 184 2.50 -19.74 -8.81
N GLY A 185 1.67 -18.84 -9.38
CA GLY A 185 1.75 -18.47 -10.80
C GLY A 185 2.99 -17.63 -11.12
N LEU A 186 3.29 -16.62 -10.31
CA LEU A 186 4.48 -15.78 -10.45
C LEU A 186 5.77 -16.58 -10.34
N ASN A 187 5.83 -17.58 -9.46
CA ASN A 187 6.99 -18.46 -9.32
C ASN A 187 7.31 -19.19 -10.63
N LYS A 188 6.29 -19.59 -11.40
CA LYS A 188 6.47 -20.21 -12.73
C LYS A 188 6.88 -19.21 -13.81
N ILE A 189 6.55 -17.93 -13.63
CA ILE A 189 6.96 -16.86 -14.55
C ILE A 189 8.42 -16.47 -14.30
N LEU A 190 8.87 -16.54 -13.04
CA LEU A 190 10.23 -16.19 -12.62
C LEU A 190 11.26 -17.28 -12.87
N ALA A 191 10.85 -18.56 -12.78
CA ALA A 191 11.71 -19.72 -13.03
C ALA A 191 12.12 -19.88 -14.50
#